data_AF-A0A257LWN8-F1
#
_entry.id   AF-A0A257LWN8-F1
#
_cell.length_a   1.000
_cell.length_b   1.000
_cell.length_c   1.000
_cell.angle_alpha   90.00
_cell.angle_beta   90.00
_cell.angle_gamma   90.00
#
_symmetry.space_group_name_H-M   'P 1'
#
loop_
_entity.id
_entity.type
_entity.pdbx_description
1 polymer ?
#
loop_
_entity_poly.entity_id
_entity_poly.type
_entity_poly.pdbx_seq_one_letter_code
_entity_poly.pdbx_strand_id
1 'polypeptide(L)' 'MKTLRPLLLFVLLTSIARAEPAPAVEHPWVKLFNGKDLSGWTAKVNGHVCGENPFKTFSVEDGILKVSY' A
#
# COMPACT_ATOMS: atom_id res chain seq x y z
N MET A 1 -40.18 -13.96 49.32
CA MET A 1 -40.15 -13.22 48.02
C MET A 1 -39.24 -12.01 48.18
N LYS A 2 -38.50 -11.60 47.14
CA LYS A 2 -37.53 -10.48 47.12
C LYS A 2 -36.18 -10.94 47.71
N THR A 3 -35.26 -11.52 46.94
CA THR A 3 -34.12 -10.75 46.40
C THR A 3 -33.41 -11.45 45.23
N LEU A 4 -33.97 -12.51 44.64
CA LEU A 4 -33.27 -13.31 43.61
C LEU A 4 -33.25 -12.71 42.19
N ARG A 5 -33.83 -11.51 41.99
CA ARG A 5 -34.02 -10.87 40.68
C ARG A 5 -32.91 -9.93 40.17
N PRO A 6 -31.99 -9.34 40.96
CA PRO A 6 -30.99 -8.43 40.39
C PRO A 6 -29.76 -9.19 39.84
N LEU A 7 -29.55 -10.44 40.28
CA LEU A 7 -28.38 -11.22 39.87
C LEU A 7 -28.51 -11.78 38.45
N LEU A 8 -29.73 -12.14 38.03
CA LEU A 8 -30.02 -12.64 36.68
C LEU A 8 -29.97 -11.55 35.60
N LEU A 9 -30.15 -10.27 35.96
CA LEU A 9 -30.05 -9.16 35.01
C LEU A 9 -28.59 -8.73 34.75
N PHE A 10 -27.65 -9.10 35.61
CA PHE A 10 -26.25 -8.70 35.50
C PHE A 10 -25.43 -9.59 34.55
N VAL A 11 -25.85 -10.85 34.39
CA VAL A 11 -25.14 -11.83 33.53
C VAL A 11 -25.54 -11.70 32.05
N LEU A 12 -26.70 -11.10 31.75
CA LEU A 12 -27.18 -10.97 30.37
C LEU A 12 -26.55 -9.79 29.60
N LEU A 13 -25.81 -8.90 30.27
CA LEU A 13 -25.25 -7.69 29.67
C LEU A 13 -23.81 -7.85 29.13
N THR A 14 -23.16 -9.00 29.36
CA THR A 14 -21.74 -9.20 29.02
C THR A 14 -21.48 -9.96 27.72
N SER A 15 -22.50 -10.53 27.08
CA SER A 15 -22.31 -11.36 25.89
C SER A 15 -22.61 -10.62 24.58
N ILE A 16 -21.96 -9.48 24.36
CA ILE A 16 -21.82 -8.94 23.00
C ILE A 16 -20.56 -9.58 22.41
N ALA A 17 -20.73 -10.63 21.62
CA ALA A 17 -19.65 -11.18 20.82
C ALA A 17 -19.21 -10.09 19.81
N ARG A 18 -18.05 -9.49 20.05
CA ARG A 18 -17.42 -8.54 19.14
C ARG A 18 -16.93 -9.33 17.93
N ALA A 19 -17.54 -9.14 16.77
CA ALA A 19 -16.97 -9.63 15.52
C ALA A 19 -15.64 -8.88 15.30
N GLU A 20 -14.52 -9.60 15.40
CA GLU A 20 -13.24 -9.03 14.98
C GLU A 20 -13.26 -8.89 13.46
N PRO A 21 -12.91 -7.70 12.92
CA PRO A 21 -12.74 -7.56 11.49
C PRO A 21 -11.67 -8.56 11.05
N ALA A 22 -11.96 -9.31 9.98
CA ALA A 22 -10.97 -10.18 9.37
C ALA A 22 -9.67 -9.39 9.13
N PRO A 23 -8.50 -9.98 9.37
CA PRO A 23 -7.23 -9.29 9.13
C PRO A 23 -7.25 -8.81 7.68
N ALA A 24 -7.18 -7.49 7.51
CA ALA A 24 -7.02 -6.90 6.20
C ALA A 24 -5.73 -7.48 5.62
N VAL A 25 -5.78 -7.99 4.40
CA VAL A 25 -4.55 -8.35 3.67
C VAL A 25 -3.79 -7.05 3.49
N GLU A 26 -2.75 -6.84 4.30
CA GLU A 26 -1.89 -5.68 4.15
C GLU A 26 -1.18 -5.82 2.81
N HIS A 27 -1.42 -4.85 1.92
CA HIS A 27 -0.66 -4.68 0.71
C HIS A 27 0.45 -3.66 1.01
N PRO A 28 1.63 -4.10 1.50
CA PRO A 28 2.68 -3.17 1.86
C PRO A 28 3.14 -2.42 0.61
N TRP A 29 3.35 -1.11 0.77
CA TRP A 29 3.98 -0.30 -0.26
C TRP A 29 5.39 -0.81 -0.53
N VAL A 30 5.72 -0.99 -1.81
CA VAL A 30 7.06 -1.37 -2.25
C VAL A 30 7.74 -0.23 -3.00
N LYS A 31 9.03 -0.05 -2.74
CA LYS A 31 9.83 0.97 -3.42
C LYS A 31 10.28 0.42 -4.77
N LEU A 32 9.68 0.92 -5.86
CA LEU A 32 10.01 0.49 -7.23
C LEU A 32 11.26 1.17 -7.80
N PHE A 33 11.50 2.42 -7.42
CA PHE A 33 12.66 3.18 -7.89
C PHE A 33 13.78 3.17 -6.85
N ASN A 34 14.99 2.80 -7.26
CA ASN A 34 16.12 2.66 -6.36
C ASN A 34 16.75 4.01 -5.94
N GLY A 35 16.40 5.13 -6.59
CA GLY A 35 16.94 6.45 -6.28
C GLY A 35 18.34 6.72 -6.84
N LYS A 36 18.84 5.88 -7.74
CA LYS A 36 20.23 5.93 -8.23
C LYS A 36 20.32 5.89 -9.75
N ASP A 37 19.55 5.02 -10.38
CA ASP A 37 19.64 4.74 -11.81
C ASP A 37 18.37 4.04 -12.33
N LEU A 38 18.35 3.76 -13.63
CA LEU A 38 17.24 3.10 -14.31
C LEU A 38 17.32 1.56 -14.28
N SER A 39 18.02 0.96 -13.31
CA SER A 39 18.08 -0.51 -13.21
C SER A 39 16.69 -1.11 -13.02
N GLY A 40 16.33 -2.07 -13.87
CA GLY A 40 14.98 -2.66 -13.90
C GLY A 40 13.95 -1.83 -14.67
N TRP A 41 14.34 -0.69 -15.25
CA TRP A 41 13.51 0.15 -16.10
C TRP A 41 13.99 0.11 -17.55
N THR A 42 13.06 0.09 -18.50
CA THR A 42 13.36 0.14 -19.93
C THR A 42 12.66 1.35 -20.53
N ALA A 43 13.43 2.25 -21.15
CA ALA A 43 12.87 3.44 -21.79
C ALA A 43 12.02 3.05 -23.01
N LYS A 44 10.90 3.73 -23.21
CA LYS A 44 10.11 3.64 -24.43
C LYS A 44 9.69 5.02 -24.88
N VAL A 45 10.36 5.53 -25.91
CA VAL A 45 9.93 6.75 -26.61
C VAL A 45 9.07 6.36 -27.80
N ASN A 46 7.97 7.09 -28.04
CA ASN A 46 7.11 6.82 -29.19
C ASN A 46 7.90 7.02 -30.50
N GLY A 47 7.72 6.12 -31.47
CA GLY A 47 8.47 6.15 -32.74
C GLY A 47 9.92 5.61 -32.68
N HIS A 48 10.43 5.22 -31.51
CA HIS A 48 11.79 4.68 -31.34
C HIS A 48 11.79 3.22 -30.86
N VAL A 49 12.92 2.54 -31.01
CA VAL A 49 13.07 1.14 -30.57
C VAL A 49 12.99 1.08 -29.03
N CYS A 50 12.43 0.00 -28.49
CA CYS A 50 12.37 -0.19 -27.04
C CYS A 50 13.79 -0.25 -26.45
N GLY A 51 14.00 0.46 -25.34
CA GLY A 51 15.31 0.62 -24.71
C GLY A 51 16.11 1.84 -25.20
N GLU A 52 15.72 2.46 -26.31
CA GLU A 52 16.38 3.68 -26.78
C GLU A 52 15.87 4.92 -26.02
N ASN A 53 16.81 5.82 -25.72
CA ASN A 53 16.54 7.13 -25.10
C ASN A 53 17.26 8.24 -25.89
N PRO A 54 16.94 8.42 -27.19
CA PRO A 54 17.73 9.26 -28.10
C PRO A 54 17.71 10.75 -27.73
N PHE A 55 16.63 11.21 -27.08
CA PHE A 55 16.47 12.60 -26.64
C PHE A 55 16.90 12.83 -25.20
N LYS A 56 17.45 11.81 -24.51
CA LYS A 56 17.74 11.86 -23.07
C LYS A 56 16.50 12.25 -22.25
N THR A 57 15.32 11.84 -22.70
CA THR A 57 14.02 12.12 -22.06
C THR A 57 13.98 11.59 -20.63
N PHE A 58 14.51 10.39 -20.41
CA PHE A 58 14.60 9.78 -19.08
C PHE A 58 16.02 9.93 -18.53
N SER A 59 16.17 10.59 -17.39
CA SER A 59 17.46 10.70 -16.68
C SER A 59 17.28 10.52 -15.18
N VAL A 60 18.40 10.33 -14.45
CA VAL A 60 18.40 10.34 -12.99
C VAL A 60 19.37 11.42 -12.51
N GLU A 61 18.85 12.40 -11.79
CA GLU A 61 19.58 13.54 -11.23
C GLU A 61 19.13 13.73 -9.78
N ASP A 62 20.06 13.89 -8.84
CA ASP A 62 19.78 14.10 -7.41
C ASP A 62 18.81 13.09 -6.78
N GLY A 63 18.88 11.84 -7.25
CA GLY A 63 18.01 10.75 -6.79
C GLY A 63 16.57 10.84 -7.30
N ILE A 64 16.32 11.65 -8.33
CA ILE A 64 15.02 11.83 -8.97
C ILE A 64 15.06 11.24 -10.38
N LEU A 65 14.12 10.35 -10.70
CA LEU A 65 13.83 9.98 -12.09
C LEU A 65 13.14 11.17 -12.76
N LYS A 66 13.85 11.81 -13.69
CA LYS A 66 13.42 13.01 -14.41
C LYS A 66 12.92 12.65 -15.80
N VAL A 67 11.83 13.30 -16.21
CA VAL A 67 11.28 13.22 -17.56
C VAL A 67 11.34 14.63 -18.17
N SER A 68 12.11 14.79 -19.25
CA SER A 68 12.30 16.06 -19.96
C SER A 68 11.86 15.92 -21.42
N TYR A 69 11.04 16.87 -21.88
CA TYR A 69 10.61 17.01 -23.27
C TYR A 69 11.33 18.17 -23.95
#